data_AF-A0A527GGF5-F1
#
_entry.id   AF-A0A527GGF5-F1
#
_cell.length_a   1.000
_cell.length_b   1.000
_cell.length_c   1.000
_cell.angle_alpha   90.00
_cell.angle_beta   90.00
_cell.angle_gamma   90.00
#
_symmetry.space_group_name_H-M   'P 1'
#
loop_
_entity.id
_entity.type
_entity.pdbx_description
1 polymer ?
#
loop_
_entity_poly.entity_id
_entity_poly.type
_entity_poly.pdbx_seq_one_letter_code
_entity_poly.pdbx_strand_id
1 'polypeptide(L)'
;GDISVGIMGLGSLGRAAASVLLPLGFAVNGWSRTDKVMEGVATYSGEAGLIPFLKATDILVVLLPLTPETKGIINYGVLKE
;
A
#
# COMPACT_ATOMS: atom_id res chain seq x y z
N GLY A 1 11.18 2.21 11.38
CA GLY A 1 12.32 1.29 11.25
C GLY A 1 12.98 1.48 9.91
N ASP A 2 14.10 0.80 9.67
CA ASP A 2 14.84 0.90 8.40
C ASP A 2 14.09 0.24 7.21
N ILE A 3 13.04 -0.56 7.48
CA ILE A 3 12.23 -1.24 6.47
C ILE A 3 10.79 -0.72 6.46
N SER A 4 10.28 -0.45 5.26
CA SER A 4 8.92 -0.01 4.98
C SER A 4 8.06 -1.12 4.35
N VAL A 5 6.82 -1.25 4.82
CA VAL A 5 5.83 -2.18 4.27
C VAL A 5 4.71 -1.38 3.61
N GLY A 6 4.54 -1.56 2.31
CA GLY A 6 3.49 -0.94 1.52
C GLY A 6 2.31 -1.88 1.34
N ILE A 7 1.13 -1.46 1.79
CA ILE A 7 -0.11 -2.23 1.69
C ILE A 7 -1.01 -1.61 0.61
N MET A 8 -1.20 -2.31 -0.50
CA MET A 8 -2.20 -1.95 -1.50
C MET A 8 -3.57 -2.47 -1.08
N GLY A 9 -4.47 -1.56 -0.74
CA GLY A 9 -5.83 -1.86 -0.31
C GLY A 9 -6.05 -1.61 1.18
N LEU A 10 -6.35 -0.37 1.57
CA LEU A 10 -6.70 0.01 2.94
C LEU A 10 -8.19 -0.26 3.33
N GLY A 11 -8.70 -1.42 2.91
CA GLY A 11 -9.97 -1.98 3.40
C GLY A 11 -9.80 -2.69 4.75
N SER A 12 -10.75 -3.54 5.13
CA SER A 12 -10.70 -4.25 6.42
C SER A 12 -9.42 -5.07 6.61
N LEU A 13 -9.01 -5.84 5.59
CA LEU A 13 -7.79 -6.67 5.67
C LEU A 13 -6.51 -5.82 5.72
N GLY A 14 -6.40 -4.78 4.88
CA GLY A 14 -5.20 -3.94 4.87
C GLY A 14 -5.02 -3.16 6.17
N ARG A 15 -6.12 -2.68 6.77
CA ARG A 15 -6.07 -2.02 8.09
C ARG A 15 -5.66 -3.00 9.19
N ALA A 16 -6.19 -4.22 9.17
CA ALA A 16 -5.78 -5.24 10.12
C ALA A 16 -4.28 -5.58 10.00
N ALA A 17 -3.78 -5.73 8.78
CA ALA A 17 -2.35 -5.95 8.53
C ALA A 17 -1.49 -4.77 9.03
N ALA A 18 -1.89 -3.53 8.73
CA ALA A 18 -1.19 -2.34 9.20
C ALA A 18 -1.14 -2.27 10.74
N SER A 19 -2.26 -2.53 11.42
CA SER A 19 -2.33 -2.54 12.89
C SER A 19 -1.42 -3.57 13.54
N VAL A 20 -1.08 -4.66 12.85
CA VAL A 20 -0.12 -5.66 13.34
C VAL A 20 1.32 -5.19 13.10
N LEU A 21 1.60 -4.53 11.98
CA LEU A 21 2.97 -4.13 11.59
C LEU A 21 3.48 -2.89 12.34
N LEU A 22 2.61 -1.91 12.59
CA LEU A 22 2.96 -0.68 13.32
C LEU A 22 3.63 -0.93 14.68
N PRO A 23 3.06 -1.74 15.60
CA PRO A 23 3.67 -1.98 16.90
C PRO A 23 4.98 -2.81 16.82
N LEU A 24 5.24 -3.47 15.69
CA LEU A 24 6.50 -4.19 15.44
C LEU A 24 7.63 -3.24 14.97
N GLY A 25 7.34 -1.95 14.78
CA GLY A 25 8.35 -0.93 14.45
C GLY A 25 8.59 -0.70 12.95
N PHE A 26 7.80 -1.33 12.07
CA PHE A 26 7.85 -1.08 10.63
C PHE A 26 7.30 0.31 10.30
N ALA A 27 7.92 0.96 9.30
CA ALA A 27 7.23 2.07 8.62
C ALA A 27 6.13 1.47 7.73
N VAL A 28 4.90 1.98 7.80
CA VAL A 28 3.78 1.42 7.02
C VAL A 28 3.25 2.48 6.06
N ASN A 29 3.21 2.12 4.79
CA ASN A 29 2.57 2.90 3.73
C ASN A 29 1.31 2.18 3.30
N GLY A 30 0.27 2.93 2.96
CA GLY A 30 -0.96 2.38 2.43
C GLY A 30 -1.39 3.07 1.16
N TRP A 31 -1.81 2.30 0.17
CA TRP A 31 -2.39 2.83 -1.06
C TRP A 31 -3.84 2.37 -1.24
N SER A 32 -4.71 3.27 -1.70
CA SER A 32 -6.06 2.92 -2.12
C SER A 32 -6.54 3.78 -3.27
N ARG A 33 -7.51 3.27 -4.06
CA ARG A 33 -8.08 4.04 -5.18
C ARG A 33 -8.70 5.38 -4.75
N THR A 34 -9.28 5.42 -3.55
CA THR A 34 -9.84 6.63 -2.95
C THR A 34 -9.03 7.04 -1.73
N ASP A 35 -9.15 8.30 -1.33
CA ASP A 35 -8.52 8.79 -0.10
C ASP A 35 -8.98 7.98 1.11
N LYS A 36 -8.00 7.57 1.90
CA LYS A 36 -8.16 6.87 3.16
C LYS A 36 -7.12 7.40 4.12
N VAL A 37 -7.50 7.51 5.38
CA VAL A 37 -6.58 7.83 6.48
C VAL A 37 -6.52 6.67 7.45
N MET A 38 -5.36 6.50 8.07
CA MET A 38 -5.13 5.60 9.19
C MET A 38 -3.96 6.16 10.01
N GLU A 39 -4.15 6.27 11.32
CA GLU A 39 -3.11 6.75 12.22
C GLU A 39 -1.86 5.87 12.14
N GLY A 40 -0.68 6.49 12.12
CA GLY A 40 0.61 5.82 11.99
C GLY A 40 0.95 5.31 10.59
N VAL A 41 0.04 5.43 9.61
CA VAL A 41 0.26 4.98 8.23
C VAL A 41 0.39 6.19 7.30
N ALA A 42 1.44 6.23 6.49
CA ALA A 42 1.52 7.18 5.39
C ALA A 42 0.59 6.72 4.25
N THR A 43 -0.38 7.56 3.87
CA THR A 43 -1.43 7.16 2.92
C THR A 43 -1.27 7.84 1.58
N TYR A 44 -1.40 7.05 0.52
CA TYR A 44 -1.33 7.45 -0.87
C TYR A 44 -2.64 7.05 -1.56
N SER A 45 -3.05 7.81 -2.57
CA SER A 45 -4.34 7.58 -3.20
C SER A 45 -4.36 7.79 -4.70
N GLY A 46 -5.28 7.08 -5.35
CA GLY A 46 -5.51 7.18 -6.78
C GLY A 46 -4.29 6.82 -7.62
N GLU A 47 -4.39 7.11 -8.91
CA GLU A 47 -3.33 6.83 -9.89
C GLU A 47 -2.06 7.64 -9.60
N ALA A 48 -2.23 8.93 -9.27
CA ALA A 48 -1.12 9.84 -8.95
C ALA A 48 -0.32 9.39 -7.71
N GLY A 49 -0.96 8.70 -6.76
CA GLY A 49 -0.30 8.20 -5.56
C GLY A 49 0.39 6.85 -5.74
N LEU A 50 0.18 6.13 -6.85
CA LEU A 50 0.69 4.76 -7.01
C LEU A 50 2.22 4.71 -7.07
N ILE A 51 2.85 5.51 -7.93
CA ILE A 51 4.32 5.51 -8.05
C ILE A 51 5.01 6.05 -6.79
N PRO A 52 4.58 7.17 -6.17
CA PRO A 52 5.14 7.62 -4.90
C PRO A 52 5.02 6.58 -3.78
N PHE A 53 3.91 5.83 -3.72
CA PHE A 53 3.72 4.74 -2.78
C PHE A 53 4.74 3.61 -2.98
N LEU A 54 4.94 3.18 -4.22
CA LEU A 54 5.88 2.10 -4.55
C LEU A 54 7.33 2.49 -4.24
N LYS A 55 7.72 3.73 -4.57
CA LYS A 55 9.05 4.25 -4.26
C LYS A 55 9.34 4.35 -2.76
N ALA A 56 8.30 4.48 -1.96
CA ALA A 56 8.42 4.51 -0.51
C ALA A 56 8.36 3.12 0.14
N THR A 57 8.27 2.03 -0.64
CA THR A 57 7.96 0.68 -0.16
C THR A 57 9.09 -0.32 -0.45
N ASP A 58 9.62 -0.95 0.60
CA ASP A 58 10.59 -2.05 0.48
C ASP A 58 9.89 -3.41 0.32
N ILE A 59 8.78 -3.62 1.01
CA ILE A 59 7.97 -4.85 0.98
C ILE A 59 6.55 -4.53 0.54
N LEU A 60 6.15 -5.02 -0.62
CA LEU A 60 4.80 -4.81 -1.18
C LEU A 60 3.84 -5.94 -0.79
N VAL A 61 2.72 -5.58 -0.15
CA VAL A 61 1.61 -6.46 0.21
C VAL A 61 0.36 -6.07 -0.58
N VAL A 62 -0.14 -6.97 -1.43
CA VAL A 62 -1.32 -6.72 -2.28
C VAL A 62 -2.58 -7.33 -1.64
N LEU A 63 -3.46 -6.47 -1.13
CA LEU A 63 -4.75 -6.83 -0.53
C LEU A 63 -5.93 -6.15 -1.28
N LEU A 64 -5.76 -5.96 -2.59
CA LEU A 64 -6.80 -5.45 -3.46
C LEU A 64 -7.76 -6.57 -3.86
N PRO A 65 -9.08 -6.31 -3.94
CA PRO A 65 -9.99 -7.23 -4.61
C PRO A 65 -9.62 -7.31 -6.10
N LEU A 66 -9.78 -8.49 -6.70
CA LEU A 66 -9.61 -8.66 -8.14
C LEU A 66 -10.84 -8.12 -8.88
N THR A 67 -10.68 -7.00 -9.57
CA THR A 67 -11.68 -6.35 -10.41
C THR A 67 -11.07 -6.00 -11.77
N PRO A 68 -11.83 -5.61 -12.80
CA PRO A 68 -11.27 -5.13 -14.06
C PRO A 68 -10.26 -3.99 -13.88
N GLU A 69 -10.48 -3.09 -12.90
CA GLU A 69 -9.59 -1.95 -12.66
C GLU A 69 -8.29 -2.33 -11.92
N THR A 70 -8.26 -3.45 -11.20
CA THR A 70 -7.08 -3.90 -10.44
C THR A 70 -6.37 -5.08 -11.10
N LYS A 71 -6.97 -5.71 -12.12
CA LYS A 71 -6.39 -6.82 -12.85
C LYS A 71 -5.12 -6.37 -13.57
N GLY A 72 -3.98 -6.97 -13.21
CA GLY A 72 -2.68 -6.65 -13.81
C GLY A 72 -2.11 -5.29 -13.40
N ILE A 73 -2.67 -4.64 -12.36
CA ILE A 73 -2.15 -3.37 -11.83
C ILE A 73 -0.69 -3.49 -11.39
N ILE A 74 -0.31 -4.64 -10.83
CA ILE A 74 1.08 -5.00 -10.59
C ILE A 74 1.60 -5.77 -11.80
N ASN A 75 2.50 -5.12 -12.51
CA ASN A 75 3.20 -5.65 -13.67
C ASN A 75 4.63 -5.08 -13.71
N TYR A 76 5.44 -5.55 -14.65
CA TYR A 76 6.81 -5.09 -14.81
C TYR A 76 6.92 -3.57 -15.03
N GLY A 77 5.99 -2.99 -15.77
CA GLY A 77 5.97 -1.56 -16.07
C GLY A 77 5.83 -0.68 -14.83
N VAL A 78 5.08 -1.14 -13.83
CA VAL A 78 4.89 -0.44 -12.55
C VAL A 78 6.01 -0.76 -11.55
N LEU A 79 6.53 -1.99 -11.53
CA LEU A 79 7.56 -2.40 -10.57
C LEU A 79 8.97 -1.92 -10.91
N LYS A 80 9.22 -1.49 -12.15
CA LYS A 80 10.54 -0.98 -12.58
C LYS A 80 10.78 0.51 -12.26
N GLU A 81 9.73 1.23 -11.85
CA GLU A 81 9.72 2.69 -11.65
C GLU A 81 10.34 3.12 -10.32
#